data_AF-A0A6L6WV75-F1
#
_entry.id   AF-A0A6L6WV75-F1
#
_cell.length_a   1.000
_cell.length_b   1.000
_cell.length_c   1.000
_cell.angle_alpha   90.00
_cell.angle_beta   90.00
_cell.angle_gamma   90.00
#
_symmetry.space_group_name_H-M   'P 1'
#
loop_
_entity.id
_entity.type
_entity.pdbx_description
1 polymer ?
#
loop_
_entity_poly.entity_id
_entity_poly.type
_entity_poly.pdbx_seq_one_letter_code
_entity_poly.pdbx_strand_id
1 'polypeptide(L)'
;MAATVVRYLRSVGAPTSAGPEVEALPPPHLRAVREDERAPVDGAEFRRVLGHFATGVTVVTAPAGDPEPTGNPGTAGDLVPAGNLGTRGHPGPPGAAPGPAGFACQSFSSLSLDPPLISFMVARSSTTWPRIARAGVFCVNVLGAGQGPLCRAFAVSGAGGADKFAGVAYDVAPVTGSPRLAGVPAWIDCTVHAVHTGGDHLIVVGRVEALGAEAGAAAPLLFHRGAFGDFTPRA
;
A
#
# COMPACT_ATOMS: atom_id res chain seq x y z
N MET A 1 6.94 11.50 3.06
CA MET A 1 7.02 12.10 4.43
C MET A 1 8.46 12.47 4.81
N ALA A 2 9.47 11.63 4.52
CA ALA A 2 10.88 11.96 4.73
C ALA A 2 11.33 13.22 3.96
N ALA A 3 10.90 13.40 2.71
CA ALA A 3 11.24 14.61 1.94
C ALA A 3 10.62 15.92 2.49
N THR A 4 9.45 15.85 3.13
CA THR A 4 8.77 17.04 3.69
C THR A 4 9.42 17.50 4.99
N VAL A 5 9.79 16.56 5.88
CA VAL A 5 10.54 16.86 7.11
C VAL A 5 11.94 17.39 6.77
N VAL A 6 12.61 16.80 5.77
CA VAL A 6 13.92 17.28 5.30
C VAL A 6 13.83 18.67 4.65
N ARG A 7 12.75 19.01 3.94
CA ARG A 7 12.54 20.36 3.38
C ARG A 7 12.26 21.41 4.47
N TYR A 8 11.50 21.08 5.51
CA TYR A 8 11.28 21.97 6.67
C TYR A 8 12.58 22.23 7.46
N LEU A 9 13.44 21.22 7.60
CA LEU A 9 14.76 21.40 8.23
C LEU A 9 15.75 22.18 7.34
N ARG A 10 15.54 22.24 6.02
CA ARG A 10 16.35 23.07 5.09
C ARG A 10 15.88 24.53 5.00
N SER A 11 14.63 24.84 5.35
CA SER A 11 14.12 26.22 5.31
C SER A 11 14.68 27.13 6.41
N VAL A 12 15.36 26.56 7.41
CA VAL A 12 16.28 27.28 8.31
C VAL A 12 17.70 27.29 7.70
N GLY A 13 17.86 28.01 6.59
CA GLY A 13 19.14 28.58 6.17
C GLY A 13 20.29 27.63 5.79
N ALA A 14 20.06 26.56 5.02
CA ALA A 14 21.15 25.81 4.39
C ALA A 14 21.18 26.01 2.86
N PRO A 15 22.31 26.41 2.25
CA PRO A 15 22.40 26.64 0.81
C PRO A 15 22.21 25.32 0.04
N THR A 16 21.43 25.36 -1.03
CA THR A 16 21.29 24.26 -1.99
C THR A 16 22.49 24.25 -2.94
N SER A 17 23.58 23.61 -2.53
CA SER A 17 24.53 23.06 -3.49
C SER A 17 24.04 21.69 -3.95
N ALA A 18 24.27 21.36 -5.22
CA ALA A 18 24.17 19.98 -5.71
C ALA A 18 25.09 19.11 -4.82
N GLY A 19 24.48 18.29 -3.95
CA GLY A 19 25.22 17.40 -3.07
C GLY A 19 25.99 16.37 -3.90
N PRO A 20 27.11 15.84 -3.37
CA PRO A 20 27.90 14.84 -4.09
C PRO A 20 27.02 13.64 -4.46
N GLU A 21 27.33 12.98 -5.59
CA GLU A 21 26.83 11.63 -5.85
C GLU A 21 27.01 10.81 -4.59
N VAL A 22 25.91 10.21 -4.10
CA VAL A 22 25.97 9.36 -2.92
C VAL A 22 26.83 8.16 -3.28
N GLU A 23 28.08 8.17 -2.83
CA GLU A 23 28.98 7.04 -2.97
C GLU A 23 28.28 5.82 -2.34
N ALA A 24 27.99 4.82 -3.17
CA ALA A 24 27.32 3.62 -2.73
C ALA A 24 28.20 2.96 -1.66
N LEU A 25 27.70 2.93 -0.41
CA LEU A 25 28.33 2.12 0.62
C LEU A 25 28.47 0.69 0.08
N PRO A 26 29.62 0.02 0.30
CA PRO A 26 29.79 -1.37 -0.13
C PRO A 26 28.61 -2.18 0.43
N PRO A 27 27.95 -3.01 -0.40
CA PRO A 27 26.74 -3.67 0.01
C PRO A 27 27.07 -4.50 1.26
N PRO A 28 26.35 -4.31 2.38
CA PRO A 28 26.45 -5.25 3.48
C PRO A 28 26.12 -6.64 2.94
N HIS A 29 26.62 -7.71 3.55
CA HIS A 29 26.20 -9.06 3.18
C HIS A 29 24.68 -9.18 3.36
N LEU A 30 23.95 -9.01 2.26
CA LEU A 30 22.49 -9.05 2.22
C LEU A 30 22.08 -10.51 2.43
N ARG A 31 21.79 -10.86 3.68
CA ARG A 31 21.12 -12.13 3.99
C ARG A 31 19.67 -11.80 4.30
N ALA A 32 18.76 -12.31 3.48
CA ALA A 32 17.35 -12.31 3.82
C ALA A 32 17.17 -13.03 5.16
N VAL A 33 16.37 -12.45 6.05
CA VAL A 33 15.92 -13.13 7.28
C VAL A 33 15.26 -14.44 6.84
N ARG A 34 15.79 -15.57 7.31
CA ARG A 34 15.24 -16.89 6.96
C ARG A 34 13.92 -17.12 7.71
N GLU A 35 13.06 -17.99 7.18
CA GLU A 35 11.75 -18.29 7.79
C GLU A 35 11.84 -18.80 9.24
N ASP A 36 12.93 -19.48 9.57
CA ASP A 36 13.19 -20.08 10.88
C ASP A 36 13.91 -19.14 11.86
N GLU A 37 14.33 -17.96 11.41
CA GLU A 37 15.08 -17.00 12.20
C GLU A 37 14.15 -16.23 13.16
N ARG A 38 14.13 -16.64 14.42
CA ARG A 38 13.38 -15.93 15.47
C ARG A 38 14.24 -14.85 16.10
N ALA A 39 13.68 -13.65 16.22
CA ALA A 39 14.30 -12.58 16.97
C ALA A 39 14.40 -12.96 18.47
N PRO A 40 15.46 -12.53 19.18
CA PRO A 40 15.57 -12.70 20.63
C PRO A 40 14.58 -11.82 21.43
N VAL A 41 13.65 -11.15 20.75
CA VAL A 41 12.72 -10.15 21.30
C VAL A 41 11.32 -10.73 21.30
N ASP A 42 10.59 -10.55 22.41
CA ASP A 42 9.19 -10.95 22.50
C ASP A 42 8.32 -10.18 21.48
N GLY A 43 7.46 -10.90 20.77
CA GLY A 43 6.65 -10.32 19.70
C GLY A 43 5.58 -9.34 20.18
N ALA A 44 5.08 -9.48 21.41
CA ALA A 44 4.13 -8.54 21.96
C ALA A 44 4.85 -7.25 22.40
N GLU A 45 6.01 -7.40 23.04
CA GLU A 45 6.88 -6.27 23.39
C GLU A 45 7.31 -5.48 22.15
N PHE A 46 7.79 -6.16 21.09
CA PHE A 46 8.18 -5.53 19.83
C PHE A 46 7.04 -4.69 19.25
N ARG A 47 5.83 -5.25 19.15
CA ARG A 47 4.64 -4.52 18.67
C ARG A 47 4.26 -3.36 19.58
N ARG A 48 4.35 -3.53 20.90
CA ARG A 48 4.07 -2.47 21.88
C ARG A 48 5.01 -1.29 21.70
N VAL A 49 6.30 -1.54 21.54
CA VAL A 49 7.32 -0.50 21.33
C VAL A 49 7.11 0.19 19.99
N LEU A 50 6.94 -0.56 18.90
CA LEU A 50 6.68 0.01 17.58
C LEU A 50 5.37 0.80 17.52
N GLY A 51 4.36 0.44 18.31
CA GLY A 51 3.09 1.18 18.39
C GLY A 51 3.22 2.64 18.84
N HIS A 52 4.37 3.05 19.37
CA HIS A 52 4.67 4.46 19.66
C HIS A 52 4.95 5.29 18.41
N PHE A 53 5.32 4.67 17.29
CA PHE A 53 5.47 5.36 16.01
C PHE A 53 4.10 5.55 15.37
N ALA A 54 3.56 6.77 15.45
CA ALA A 54 2.29 7.11 14.82
C ALA A 54 2.41 7.03 13.29
N THR A 55 1.38 6.49 12.64
CA THR A 55 1.33 6.35 11.19
C THR A 55 0.01 6.90 10.65
N GLY A 56 0.04 7.40 9.41
CA GLY A 56 -1.19 7.49 8.64
C GLY A 56 -1.68 6.10 8.23
N VAL A 57 -2.94 6.00 7.82
CA VAL A 57 -3.53 4.74 7.36
C VAL A 57 -3.85 4.82 5.88
N THR A 58 -3.57 3.74 5.15
CA THR A 58 -3.91 3.60 3.73
C THR A 58 -4.73 2.34 3.48
N VAL A 59 -5.39 2.27 2.33
CA VAL A 59 -5.93 1.03 1.76
C VAL A 59 -5.27 0.80 0.41
N VAL A 60 -4.62 -0.35 0.26
CA VAL A 60 -4.07 -0.79 -1.02
C VAL A 60 -5.14 -1.58 -1.75
N THR A 61 -5.40 -1.23 -3.01
CA THR A 61 -6.40 -1.87 -3.86
C THR A 61 -5.80 -2.29 -5.20
N ALA A 62 -6.38 -3.30 -5.83
CA ALA A 62 -6.06 -3.71 -7.20
C ALA A 62 -7.36 -4.03 -7.94
N PRO A 63 -7.37 -3.96 -9.29
CA PRO A 63 -8.53 -4.34 -10.08
C PRO A 63 -8.94 -5.81 -9.82
N ALA A 64 -10.12 -6.17 -10.30
CA ALA A 64 -10.49 -7.57 -10.40
C ALA A 64 -9.42 -8.32 -11.21
N GLY A 65 -8.93 -9.43 -10.68
CA GLY A 65 -8.08 -10.33 -11.45
C GLY A 65 -8.94 -11.16 -12.39
N ASP A 66 -8.34 -11.67 -13.46
CA ASP A 66 -8.95 -12.74 -14.22
C ASP A 66 -9.29 -13.92 -13.29
N PRO A 67 -10.38 -14.68 -13.55
CA PRO A 67 -10.69 -15.88 -12.79
C PRO A 67 -9.45 -16.78 -12.77
N GLU A 68 -9.11 -17.33 -11.59
CA GLU A 68 -7.97 -18.24 -11.52
C GLU A 68 -8.16 -19.36 -12.54
N PRO A 69 -7.14 -19.67 -13.38
CA PRO A 69 -7.21 -20.87 -14.17
C PRO A 69 -7.37 -22.03 -13.19
N THR A 70 -8.47 -22.76 -13.30
CA THR A 70 -8.68 -23.99 -12.52
C THR A 70 -7.66 -25.02 -13.01
N GLY A 71 -6.43 -24.96 -12.49
CA GLY A 71 -5.30 -25.74 -12.97
C GLY A 71 -4.12 -25.73 -11.99
N ASN A 72 -3.67 -26.94 -11.66
CA ASN A 72 -2.54 -27.33 -10.80
C ASN A 72 -1.30 -26.41 -10.88
N PRO A 73 -0.52 -26.18 -9.79
CA PRO A 73 0.60 -25.23 -9.82
C PRO A 73 1.74 -25.82 -10.65
N GLY A 74 1.99 -25.23 -11.81
CA GLY A 74 3.08 -25.61 -12.69
C GLY A 74 3.50 -24.44 -13.57
N THR A 75 4.73 -23.96 -13.32
CA THR A 75 5.59 -23.15 -14.21
C THR A 75 5.09 -21.78 -14.66
N ALA A 76 5.68 -20.74 -14.06
CA ALA A 76 5.57 -19.34 -14.48
C ALA A 76 6.36 -19.11 -15.78
N GLY A 77 5.71 -18.48 -16.76
CA GLY A 77 6.32 -18.01 -17.99
C GLY A 77 5.44 -16.97 -18.67
N ASP A 78 6.02 -15.79 -18.86
CA ASP A 78 5.67 -14.69 -19.78
C ASP A 78 4.41 -13.84 -19.52
N LEU A 79 4.65 -12.57 -19.19
CA LEU A 79 3.68 -11.47 -19.15
C LEU A 79 3.63 -10.77 -20.52
N VAL A 80 2.44 -10.65 -21.10
CA VAL A 80 2.14 -9.76 -22.24
C VAL A 80 0.95 -8.87 -21.84
N PRO A 81 0.93 -7.55 -22.16
CA PRO A 81 -0.13 -6.64 -21.72
C PRO A 81 -1.16 -6.35 -22.81
N ALA A 82 -2.43 -6.05 -22.43
CA ALA A 82 -3.26 -4.97 -23.00
C ALA A 82 -4.72 -4.96 -22.45
N GLY A 83 -5.27 -3.75 -22.27
CA GLY A 83 -6.55 -3.39 -22.92
C GLY A 83 -7.82 -3.09 -22.09
N ASN A 84 -8.09 -1.80 -21.90
CA ASN A 84 -9.36 -1.04 -21.83
C ASN A 84 -10.49 -1.24 -20.77
N LEU A 85 -10.64 -0.16 -19.98
CA LEU A 85 -11.83 0.65 -19.60
C LEU A 85 -13.25 0.04 -19.47
N GLY A 86 -13.78 0.17 -18.24
CA GLY A 86 -15.15 0.63 -17.96
C GLY A 86 -15.99 -0.31 -17.09
N THR A 87 -16.39 0.14 -15.89
CA THR A 87 -17.79 0.08 -15.37
C THR A 87 -17.91 0.51 -13.90
N ARG A 88 -19.04 1.19 -13.61
CA ARG A 88 -19.54 1.50 -12.27
C ARG A 88 -20.00 0.21 -11.58
N GLY A 89 -19.58 -0.03 -10.34
CA GLY A 89 -19.86 -1.28 -9.62
C GLY A 89 -21.35 -1.55 -9.38
N HIS A 90 -21.83 -2.69 -9.86
CA HIS A 90 -23.09 -3.36 -9.48
C HIS A 90 -22.73 -4.78 -9.01
N PRO A 91 -23.36 -5.33 -7.94
CA PRO A 91 -23.03 -6.68 -7.49
C PRO A 91 -23.57 -7.71 -8.48
N GLY A 92 -22.67 -8.49 -9.08
CA GLY A 92 -23.02 -9.54 -10.06
C GLY A 92 -23.55 -10.84 -9.41
N PRO A 93 -24.27 -11.67 -10.17
CA PRO A 93 -24.84 -12.95 -9.71
C PRO A 93 -23.76 -14.02 -9.37
N PRO A 94 -24.12 -15.09 -8.64
CA PRO A 94 -23.19 -16.15 -8.27
C PRO A 94 -22.61 -16.85 -9.51
N GLY A 95 -21.28 -16.87 -9.62
CA GLY A 95 -20.52 -17.24 -10.83
C GLY A 95 -19.70 -16.10 -11.44
N ALA A 96 -19.82 -14.88 -10.90
CA ALA A 96 -19.06 -13.70 -11.33
C ALA A 96 -17.55 -13.83 -11.10
N ALA A 97 -16.77 -13.26 -12.02
CA ALA A 97 -15.32 -13.07 -11.87
C ALA A 97 -15.00 -12.46 -10.48
N PRO A 98 -13.87 -12.85 -9.87
CA PRO A 98 -13.53 -12.36 -8.54
C PRO A 98 -13.47 -10.82 -8.57
N GLY A 99 -14.15 -10.16 -7.63
CA GLY A 99 -14.19 -8.70 -7.56
C GLY A 99 -12.81 -8.06 -7.34
N PRO A 100 -12.72 -6.74 -7.11
CA PRO A 100 -11.45 -6.11 -6.77
C PRO A 100 -10.85 -6.68 -5.48
N ALA A 101 -9.53 -6.47 -5.32
CA ALA A 101 -8.79 -6.89 -4.14
C ALA A 101 -8.37 -5.66 -3.33
N GLY A 102 -8.35 -5.77 -2.00
CA GLY A 102 -7.79 -4.72 -1.16
C GLY A 102 -7.56 -5.09 0.29
N PHE A 103 -6.66 -4.34 0.94
CA PHE A 103 -6.34 -4.49 2.36
C PHE A 103 -5.89 -3.16 2.98
N ALA A 104 -6.13 -3.00 4.28
CA ALA A 104 -5.65 -1.84 5.03
C ALA A 104 -4.15 -1.96 5.32
N CYS A 105 -3.41 -0.88 5.14
CA CYS A 105 -1.96 -0.85 5.20
C CYS A 105 -1.46 0.40 5.94
N GLN A 106 -0.60 0.18 6.94
CA GLN A 106 0.04 1.24 7.72
C GLN A 106 1.54 1.39 7.43
N SER A 107 2.13 0.40 6.78
CA SER A 107 3.55 0.35 6.44
C SER A 107 3.91 1.16 5.19
N PHE A 108 2.96 1.96 4.67
CA PHE A 108 3.18 2.81 3.52
C PHE A 108 4.27 3.86 3.79
N SER A 109 5.19 4.02 2.85
CA SER A 109 6.24 5.01 2.90
C SER A 109 6.59 5.53 1.50
N SER A 110 6.99 6.81 1.43
CA SER A 110 7.64 7.38 0.25
C SER A 110 9.08 6.87 0.16
N LEU A 111 9.51 6.39 -1.01
CA LEU A 111 10.84 5.79 -1.18
C LEU A 111 11.79 6.67 -2.01
N SER A 112 11.39 7.08 -3.21
CA SER A 112 12.23 7.88 -4.12
C SER A 112 11.42 8.94 -4.86
N LEU A 113 12.08 10.03 -5.25
CA LEU A 113 11.50 11.06 -6.12
C LEU A 113 11.84 10.84 -7.59
N ASP A 114 13.04 10.35 -7.88
CA ASP A 114 13.52 10.07 -9.25
C ASP A 114 14.30 8.74 -9.29
N PRO A 115 13.74 7.67 -9.89
CA PRO A 115 12.35 7.57 -10.34
C PRO A 115 11.37 7.68 -9.16
N PRO A 116 10.10 8.05 -9.38
CA PRO A 116 9.13 8.20 -8.29
C PRO A 116 8.70 6.82 -7.76
N LEU A 117 9.13 6.49 -6.55
CA LEU A 117 8.88 5.20 -5.91
C LEU A 117 8.22 5.36 -4.53
N ILE A 118 7.35 4.41 -4.20
CA ILE A 118 6.80 4.19 -2.87
C ILE A 118 7.09 2.76 -2.41
N SER A 119 6.89 2.49 -1.12
CA SER A 119 6.93 1.13 -0.60
C SER A 119 5.83 0.87 0.41
N PHE A 120 5.43 -0.40 0.52
CA PHE A 120 4.68 -0.90 1.67
C PHE A 120 5.11 -2.32 2.00
N MET A 121 4.76 -2.77 3.20
CA MET A 121 5.04 -4.13 3.65
C MET A 121 3.75 -4.90 3.86
N VAL A 122 3.69 -6.10 3.31
CA VAL A 122 2.51 -6.99 3.39
C VAL A 122 2.94 -8.35 3.96
N ALA A 123 2.14 -8.89 4.88
CA ALA A 123 2.44 -10.18 5.48
C ALA A 123 2.45 -11.27 4.41
N ARG A 124 3.40 -12.22 4.51
CA ARG A 124 3.48 -13.37 3.60
C ARG A 124 2.26 -14.29 3.70
N SER A 125 1.54 -14.23 4.82
CA SER A 125 0.26 -14.92 5.05
C SER A 125 -0.96 -14.20 4.49
N SER A 126 -0.79 -13.04 3.84
CA SER A 126 -1.90 -12.27 3.26
C SER A 126 -2.62 -13.06 2.18
N THR A 127 -3.95 -13.19 2.31
CA THR A 127 -4.81 -13.78 1.27
C THR A 127 -5.16 -12.78 0.16
N THR A 128 -4.95 -11.47 0.38
CA THR A 128 -5.17 -10.44 -0.64
C THR A 128 -3.95 -10.27 -1.56
N TRP A 129 -2.75 -10.40 -1.01
CA TRP A 129 -1.51 -10.11 -1.76
C TRP A 129 -1.37 -10.90 -3.06
N PRO A 130 -1.62 -12.22 -3.13
CA PRO A 130 -1.49 -12.97 -4.38
C PRO A 130 -2.33 -12.38 -5.54
N ARG A 131 -3.49 -11.81 -5.24
CA ARG A 131 -4.37 -11.17 -6.24
C ARG A 131 -3.76 -9.86 -6.76
N ILE A 132 -3.21 -9.04 -5.86
CA ILE A 132 -2.54 -7.78 -6.22
C ILE A 132 -1.25 -8.07 -7.01
N ALA A 133 -0.46 -9.05 -6.56
CA ALA A 133 0.77 -9.46 -7.23
C ALA A 133 0.51 -9.94 -8.67
N ARG A 134 -0.55 -10.73 -8.89
CA ARG A 134 -0.96 -11.15 -10.23
C ARG A 134 -1.43 -10.00 -11.11
N ALA A 135 -2.15 -9.03 -10.56
CA ALA A 135 -2.55 -7.84 -11.31
C ALA A 135 -1.34 -6.99 -11.72
N GLY A 136 -0.23 -7.04 -10.98
CA GLY A 136 0.99 -6.27 -11.25
C GLY A 136 0.83 -4.76 -11.02
N VAL A 137 -0.34 -4.33 -10.58
CA VAL A 137 -0.73 -2.93 -10.40
C VAL A 137 -1.57 -2.76 -9.14
N PHE A 138 -1.54 -1.55 -8.58
CA PHE A 138 -2.33 -1.22 -7.40
C PHE A 138 -2.52 0.29 -7.24
N CYS A 139 -3.52 0.67 -6.45
CA CYS A 139 -3.70 2.04 -5.97
C CYS A 139 -3.57 2.08 -4.45
N VAL A 140 -2.80 3.06 -3.95
CA VAL A 140 -2.73 3.38 -2.53
C VAL A 140 -3.71 4.51 -2.25
N ASN A 141 -4.68 4.26 -1.37
CA ASN A 141 -5.71 5.22 -0.96
C ASN A 141 -5.39 5.72 0.44
N VAL A 142 -5.01 7.00 0.60
CA VAL A 142 -4.70 7.60 1.90
C VAL A 142 -5.99 7.94 2.62
N LEU A 143 -6.23 7.40 3.81
CA LEU A 143 -7.51 7.57 4.50
C LEU A 143 -7.57 8.89 5.30
N GLY A 144 -8.74 9.52 5.30
CA GLY A 144 -9.09 10.67 6.14
C GLY A 144 -9.69 10.24 7.48
N ALA A 145 -9.69 11.14 8.46
CA ALA A 145 -10.05 10.88 9.86
C ALA A 145 -11.43 10.23 10.05
N GLY A 146 -12.40 10.54 9.19
CA GLY A 146 -13.74 9.94 9.21
C GLY A 146 -13.82 8.51 8.67
N GLN A 147 -12.76 7.99 8.04
CA GLN A 147 -12.76 6.71 7.32
C GLN A 147 -12.28 5.52 8.18
N GLY A 148 -12.34 5.64 9.51
CA GLY A 148 -12.07 4.53 10.44
C GLY A 148 -12.92 3.26 10.18
N PRO A 149 -14.24 3.37 9.90
CA PRO A 149 -15.05 2.21 9.51
C PRO A 149 -14.54 1.53 8.24
N LEU A 150 -14.14 2.30 7.23
CA LEU A 150 -13.57 1.79 5.98
C LEU A 150 -12.25 1.04 6.25
N CYS A 151 -11.36 1.62 7.06
CA CYS A 151 -10.13 0.93 7.47
C CYS A 151 -10.42 -0.45 8.09
N ARG A 152 -11.40 -0.54 9.00
CA ARG A 152 -11.76 -1.81 9.68
C ARG A 152 -12.28 -2.85 8.70
N ALA A 153 -13.12 -2.45 7.74
CA ALA A 153 -13.62 -3.34 6.70
C ALA A 153 -12.49 -3.93 5.83
N PHE A 154 -11.45 -3.15 5.57
CA PHE A 154 -10.30 -3.62 4.79
C PHE A 154 -9.24 -4.37 5.61
N ALA A 155 -9.24 -4.23 6.93
CA ALA A 155 -8.29 -4.87 7.85
C ALA A 155 -8.62 -6.34 8.19
N VAL A 156 -9.86 -6.78 8.03
CA VAL A 156 -10.26 -8.16 8.33
C VAL A 156 -9.68 -9.16 7.33
N SER A 157 -9.10 -10.26 7.84
CA SER A 157 -8.63 -11.39 7.03
C SER A 157 -9.82 -12.21 6.50
N GLY A 158 -9.83 -12.48 5.19
CA GLY A 158 -10.97 -13.04 4.47
C GLY A 158 -11.20 -14.55 4.63
N ALA A 159 -11.20 -15.08 5.86
CA ALA A 159 -11.62 -16.47 6.10
C ALA A 159 -13.16 -16.66 6.04
N GLY A 160 -13.93 -15.57 5.95
CA GLY A 160 -15.40 -15.57 5.97
C GLY A 160 -16.11 -14.96 4.75
N GLY A 161 -15.42 -14.70 3.65
CA GLY A 161 -16.07 -14.42 2.35
C GLY A 161 -16.89 -13.12 2.22
N ALA A 162 -16.82 -12.18 3.17
CA ALA A 162 -17.47 -10.89 2.99
C ALA A 162 -16.76 -10.08 1.90
N ASP A 163 -17.51 -9.62 0.90
CA ASP A 163 -17.03 -8.69 -0.11
C ASP A 163 -16.66 -7.36 0.55
N LYS A 164 -15.36 -7.10 0.69
CA LYS A 164 -14.81 -5.87 1.30
C LYS A 164 -15.23 -4.60 0.58
N PHE A 165 -15.64 -4.71 -0.68
CA PHE A 165 -16.06 -3.60 -1.51
C PHE A 165 -17.59 -3.43 -1.53
N ALA A 166 -18.35 -4.31 -0.86
CA ALA A 166 -19.80 -4.17 -0.76
C ALA A 166 -20.17 -2.83 -0.11
N GLY A 167 -20.90 -1.99 -0.83
CA GLY A 167 -21.30 -0.66 -0.38
C GLY A 167 -20.17 0.38 -0.35
N VAL A 168 -18.97 0.06 -0.84
CA VAL A 168 -17.84 1.00 -0.93
C VAL A 168 -17.87 1.69 -2.30
N ALA A 169 -18.09 3.00 -2.30
CA ALA A 169 -17.98 3.80 -3.52
C ALA A 169 -16.51 3.99 -3.92
N TYR A 170 -16.19 3.78 -5.20
CA TYR A 170 -14.87 4.02 -5.77
C TYR A 170 -14.96 4.38 -7.26
N ASP A 171 -14.00 5.16 -7.72
CA ASP A 171 -13.68 5.35 -9.13
C ASP A 171 -12.52 4.42 -9.53
N VAL A 172 -12.16 4.42 -10.81
CA VAL A 172 -10.96 3.71 -11.30
C VAL A 172 -9.79 4.66 -11.43
N ALA A 173 -8.59 4.22 -11.03
CA ALA A 173 -7.36 4.95 -11.23
C ALA A 173 -7.04 5.04 -12.74
N PRO A 174 -6.51 6.18 -13.22
CA PRO A 174 -6.47 6.49 -14.65
C PRO A 174 -5.50 5.61 -15.46
N VAL A 175 -4.45 5.06 -14.84
CA VAL A 175 -3.46 4.24 -15.55
C VAL A 175 -3.74 2.77 -15.34
N THR A 176 -3.97 2.34 -14.10
CA THR A 176 -4.03 0.90 -13.78
C THR A 176 -5.44 0.34 -13.70
N GLY A 177 -6.47 1.20 -13.65
CA GLY A 177 -7.84 0.79 -13.38
C GLY A 177 -8.08 0.32 -11.94
N SER A 178 -7.09 0.43 -11.04
CA SER A 178 -7.23 0.04 -9.63
C SER A 178 -8.28 0.90 -8.91
N PRO A 179 -9.05 0.34 -7.95
CA PRO A 179 -10.06 1.11 -7.21
C PRO A 179 -9.47 2.31 -6.45
N ARG A 180 -9.89 3.51 -6.83
CA ARG A 180 -9.68 4.76 -6.09
C ARG A 180 -10.91 5.02 -5.22
N LEU A 181 -10.79 4.77 -3.91
CA LEU A 181 -11.90 4.87 -2.97
C LEU A 181 -12.41 6.31 -2.87
N ALA A 182 -13.73 6.48 -2.79
CA ALA A 182 -14.34 7.81 -2.72
C ALA A 182 -14.04 8.51 -1.39
N GLY A 183 -13.86 9.84 -1.45
CA GLY A 183 -13.68 10.70 -0.26
C GLY A 183 -12.33 10.54 0.44
N VAL A 184 -11.36 9.86 -0.17
CA VAL A 184 -9.99 9.75 0.35
C VAL A 184 -9.22 11.05 0.09
N PRO A 185 -8.49 11.60 1.07
CA PRO A 185 -7.63 12.77 0.91
C PRO A 185 -6.66 12.72 -0.28
N ALA A 186 -6.09 11.54 -0.56
CA ALA A 186 -5.13 11.36 -1.63
C ALA A 186 -5.10 9.91 -2.13
N TRP A 187 -4.63 9.75 -3.36
CA TRP A 187 -4.45 8.45 -3.99
C TRP A 187 -3.16 8.42 -4.83
N ILE A 188 -2.56 7.24 -4.96
CA ILE A 188 -1.33 7.00 -5.70
C ILE A 188 -1.49 5.73 -6.54
N ASP A 189 -1.51 5.88 -7.86
CA ASP A 189 -1.65 4.82 -8.85
C ASP A 189 -0.28 4.27 -9.24
N CYS A 190 -0.08 2.96 -9.07
CA CYS A 190 1.25 2.33 -9.12
C CYS A 190 1.30 1.04 -9.93
N THR A 191 2.44 0.81 -10.58
CA THR A 191 2.87 -0.53 -11.04
C THR A 191 3.80 -1.16 -10.01
N VAL A 192 3.78 -2.48 -9.87
CA VAL A 192 4.75 -3.21 -9.03
C VAL A 192 6.12 -3.11 -9.70
N HIS A 193 7.08 -2.49 -9.01
CA HIS A 193 8.45 -2.32 -9.50
C HIS A 193 9.38 -3.42 -9.01
N ALA A 194 9.30 -3.77 -7.72
CA ALA A 194 10.10 -4.84 -7.11
C ALA A 194 9.41 -5.42 -5.88
N VAL A 195 9.76 -6.65 -5.52
CA VAL A 195 9.31 -7.32 -4.30
C VAL A 195 10.51 -7.98 -3.63
N HIS A 196 10.78 -7.63 -2.38
CA HIS A 196 11.88 -8.18 -1.59
C HIS A 196 11.36 -8.93 -0.37
N THR A 197 12.10 -9.93 0.10
CA THR A 197 11.82 -10.61 1.36
C THR A 197 12.20 -9.72 2.55
N GLY A 198 11.27 -9.55 3.49
CA GLY A 198 11.47 -8.80 4.74
C GLY A 198 11.09 -9.64 5.97
N GLY A 199 11.55 -10.89 6.02
CA GLY A 199 11.17 -11.86 7.06
C GLY A 199 9.78 -12.46 6.82
N ASP A 200 8.87 -12.29 7.78
CA ASP A 200 7.46 -12.72 7.67
C ASP A 200 6.60 -11.78 6.80
N HIS A 201 7.19 -10.69 6.29
CA HIS A 201 6.60 -9.77 5.33
C HIS A 201 7.36 -9.75 4.00
N LEU A 202 6.68 -9.27 2.97
CA LEU A 202 7.26 -8.82 1.71
C LEU A 202 7.36 -7.30 1.75
N ILE A 203 8.48 -6.77 1.26
CA ILE A 203 8.67 -5.34 0.97
C ILE A 203 8.33 -5.13 -0.49
N VAL A 204 7.22 -4.45 -0.75
CA VAL A 204 6.75 -4.15 -2.10
C VAL A 204 7.18 -2.74 -2.45
N VAL A 205 7.86 -2.59 -3.59
CA VAL A 205 8.23 -1.30 -4.17
C VAL A 205 7.31 -1.04 -5.36
N GLY A 206 6.63 0.11 -5.34
CA GLY A 206 5.76 0.56 -6.42
C GLY A 206 6.37 1.73 -7.18
N ARG A 207 6.30 1.70 -8.51
CA ARG A 207 6.56 2.88 -9.33
C ARG A 207 5.27 3.67 -9.49
N VAL A 208 5.34 4.95 -9.21
CA VAL A 208 4.18 5.84 -9.30
C VAL A 208 3.95 6.24 -10.76
N GLU A 209 2.76 5.95 -11.26
CA GLU A 209 2.34 6.29 -12.64
C GLU A 209 1.45 7.53 -12.67
N ALA A 210 0.59 7.68 -11.66
CA ALA A 210 -0.25 8.86 -11.45
C ALA A 210 -0.55 9.05 -9.96
N LEU A 211 -0.86 10.27 -9.55
CA LEU A 211 -1.27 10.56 -8.17
C LEU A 211 -2.19 11.78 -8.14
N GLY A 212 -2.99 11.88 -7.09
CA GLY A 212 -3.88 13.03 -6.89
C GLY A 212 -4.22 13.24 -5.42
N ALA A 213 -4.70 14.44 -5.12
CA ALA A 213 -5.18 14.82 -3.80
C ALA A 213 -6.44 15.69 -3.93
N GLU A 214 -7.34 15.55 -2.97
CA GLU A 214 -8.57 16.35 -2.92
C GLU A 214 -8.28 17.75 -2.35
N ALA A 215 -8.82 18.78 -3.00
CA ALA A 215 -8.71 20.14 -2.50
C ALA A 215 -9.54 20.28 -1.21
N GLY A 216 -8.94 20.84 -0.15
CA GLY A 216 -9.60 20.93 1.16
C GLY A 216 -9.81 19.57 1.84
N ALA A 217 -8.97 18.58 1.52
CA ALA A 217 -9.04 17.24 2.09
C ALA A 217 -9.15 17.25 3.63
N ALA A 218 -9.96 16.33 4.16
CA ALA A 218 -10.05 16.07 5.58
C ALA A 218 -8.68 15.73 6.18
N ALA A 219 -8.52 16.01 7.48
CA ALA A 219 -7.34 15.57 8.23
C ALA A 219 -7.11 14.06 8.04
N PRO A 220 -5.84 13.58 8.00
CA PRO A 220 -5.54 12.17 7.80
C PRO A 220 -6.05 11.32 8.98
N LEU A 221 -6.44 10.08 8.68
CA LEU A 221 -6.62 9.06 9.70
C LEU A 221 -5.27 8.65 10.25
N LEU A 222 -5.05 8.85 11.54
CA LEU A 222 -3.87 8.37 12.24
C LEU A 222 -4.17 7.09 12.99
N PHE A 223 -3.16 6.25 13.14
CA PHE A 223 -3.17 5.11 14.04
C PHE A 223 -1.95 5.15 14.96
N HIS A 224 -2.23 5.04 16.25
CA HIS A 224 -1.22 5.12 17.30
C HIS A 224 -1.64 4.22 18.46
N ARG A 225 -0.74 3.31 18.89
CA ARG A 225 -0.96 2.41 20.04
C ARG A 225 -2.30 1.64 20.02
N GLY A 226 -2.74 1.19 18.85
CA GLY A 226 -3.99 0.43 18.73
C GLY A 226 -5.26 1.27 18.56
N ALA A 227 -5.15 2.59 18.58
CA ALA A 227 -6.29 3.51 18.48
C ALA A 227 -6.22 4.37 17.21
N PHE A 228 -7.39 4.72 16.69
CA PHE A 228 -7.52 5.75 15.65
C PHE A 228 -7.53 7.15 16.26
N GLY A 229 -6.96 8.10 15.52
CA GLY A 229 -7.01 9.52 15.84
C GLY A 229 -6.93 10.37 14.59
N ASP A 230 -6.79 11.68 14.78
CA ASP A 230 -6.63 12.66 13.72
C ASP A 230 -5.39 13.54 13.96
N PHE A 231 -5.01 14.28 12.92
CA PHE A 231 -3.95 15.27 13.01
C PHE A 231 -4.55 16.64 13.32
N THR A 232 -4.19 17.21 14.46
CA THR A 232 -4.46 18.61 14.80
C THR A 232 -3.18 19.43 14.62
N PRO A 233 -3.13 20.39 13.68
CA PRO A 233 -1.99 21.29 13.53
C PRO A 233 -1.72 22.07 14.82
N ARG A 234 -0.45 22.26 15.15
CA ARG A 234 -0.03 23.21 16.19
C ARG A 234 0.49 24.48 15.51
N ALA A 235 0.16 25.63 16.10
CA ALA A 235 0.64 26.94 15.67
C ALA A 235 2.14 27.12 15.94
#